data_AF-A0A1J3H183-F1
#
_entry.id   AF-A0A1J3H183-F1
#
_cell.length_a   1.000
_cell.length_b   1.000
_cell.length_c   1.000
_cell.angle_alpha   90.00
_cell.angle_beta   90.00
_cell.angle_gamma   90.00
#
_symmetry.space_group_name_H-M   'P 1'
#
loop_
_entity.id
_entity.type
_entity.pdbx_description
1 polymer ?
#
loop_
_entity_poly.entity_id
_entity_poly.type
_entity_poly.pdbx_seq_one_letter_code
_entity_poly.pdbx_strand_id
1 'polypeptide(L)' 'ACPKSAKMAPVYTTREKKEIYHDKLCKLLETYDRAFIVHADNVGSNQFQQIRMGLRPASTILMGKNTMMKRSIRLYCETS' A
#
# COMPACT_ATOMS: atom_id res chain seq x y z
N ALA A 1 22.10 25.19 1.55
CA ALA A 1 22.49 24.20 2.57
C ALA A 1 21.23 23.58 3.18
N CYS A 2 21.12 22.26 3.13
CA CYS A 2 20.47 21.39 4.11
C CYS A 2 21.00 19.97 3.85
N PRO A 3 21.93 19.44 4.66
CA PRO A 3 22.33 18.06 4.59
C PRO A 3 21.27 17.24 5.32
N LYS A 4 20.66 16.26 4.65
CA LYS A 4 19.86 15.24 5.33
C LYS A 4 20.29 13.87 4.82
N SER A 5 21.32 13.38 5.51
CA SER A 5 21.72 11.98 5.69
C SER A 5 21.01 11.02 4.72
N ALA A 6 21.74 10.59 3.69
CA ALA A 6 21.39 9.42 2.91
C ALA A 6 21.54 8.18 3.82
N LYS A 7 20.56 7.95 4.70
CA LYS A 7 20.39 6.64 5.31
C LYS A 7 19.93 5.72 4.18
N MET A 8 20.83 4.85 3.72
CA MET A 8 20.50 3.79 2.76
C MET A 8 19.25 3.06 3.26
N ALA A 9 18.24 2.97 2.39
CA ALA A 9 17.06 2.18 2.70
C ALA A 9 17.53 0.75 3.06
N PRO A 10 17.04 0.17 4.18
CA PRO A 10 17.40 -1.19 4.56
C PRO A 10 17.12 -2.14 3.39
N VAL A 11 18.14 -2.94 3.05
CA VAL A 11 18.03 -3.93 1.97
C VAL A 11 17.25 -5.13 2.52
N TYR A 12 15.93 -5.11 2.28
CA TYR A 12 15.06 -6.22 2.66
C TYR A 12 15.15 -7.38 1.67
N THR A 13 15.12 -8.59 2.19
CA THR A 13 14.89 -9.82 1.43
C THR A 13 13.51 -9.82 0.78
N THR A 14 13.31 -10.67 -0.22
CA THR A 14 12.02 -10.80 -0.92
C THR A 14 10.89 -11.28 -0.01
N ARG A 15 11.21 -12.01 1.07
CA ARG A 15 10.23 -12.48 2.05
C ARG A 15 9.81 -11.36 2.99
N GLU A 16 10.77 -10.64 3.56
CA GLU A 16 10.51 -9.51 4.46
C GLU A 16 9.65 -8.42 3.78
N LYS A 17 9.87 -8.16 2.49
CA LYS A 17 9.03 -7.21 1.73
C LYS A 17 7.54 -7.61 1.70
N LYS A 18 7.24 -8.91 1.68
CA LYS A 18 5.86 -9.43 1.70
C LYS A 18 5.24 -9.27 3.09
N GLU A 19 6.01 -9.54 4.14
CA GLU A 19 5.59 -9.39 5.54
C GLU A 19 5.33 -7.90 5.86
N ILE A 20 6.23 -7.00 5.45
CA ILE A 20 6.06 -5.55 5.60
C ILE A 20 4.82 -5.04 4.85
N TYR A 21 4.55 -5.58 3.65
CA TYR A 21 3.35 -5.21 2.90
C TYR A 21 2.07 -5.68 3.60
N HIS A 22 2.09 -6.91 4.13
CA HIS A 22 0.96 -7.46 4.88
C HIS A 22 0.64 -6.62 6.12
N ASP A 23 1.67 -6.30 6.93
CA ASP A 23 1.53 -5.46 8.12
C ASP A 23 0.97 -4.07 7.78
N LYS A 24 1.44 -3.45 6.69
CA LYS A 24 0.87 -2.18 6.21
C LYS A 24 -0.60 -2.29 5.81
N LEU A 25 -0.99 -3.40 5.20
CA LEU A 25 -2.37 -3.63 4.78
C LEU A 25 -3.29 -3.83 5.99
N CYS A 26 -2.87 -4.63 6.98
CA CYS A 26 -3.64 -4.84 8.21
C CYS A 26 -3.86 -3.52 8.95
N LYS A 27 -2.81 -2.70 9.12
CA LYS A 27 -2.93 -1.37 9.74
C LYS A 27 -3.96 -0.47 9.04
N LEU A 28 -4.02 -0.51 7.72
CA LEU A 28 -4.98 0.28 6.96
C LEU A 28 -6.41 -0.27 7.11
N LEU A 29 -6.59 -1.59 7.14
CA LEU A 29 -7.91 -2.19 7.37
C LEU A 29 -8.43 -1.93 8.79
N GLU A 30 -7.56 -1.87 9.80
CA GLU A 30 -7.94 -1.51 11.17
C GLU A 30 -8.28 -0.01 11.30
N THR A 31 -7.62 0.86 10.53
CA THR A 31 -7.84 2.31 10.60
C THR A 31 -9.13 2.74 9.90
N TYR A 32 -9.56 2.02 8.87
CA TYR A 32 -10.68 2.41 8.01
C TYR A 32 -11.78 1.34 7.99
N ASP A 33 -13.01 1.73 8.34
CA ASP A 33 -14.20 0.86 8.36
C ASP A 33 -14.64 0.38 6.97
N ARG A 34 -14.27 1.11 5.91
CA ARG A 34 -14.69 0.81 4.52
C ARG A 34 -13.50 0.79 3.58
N ALA A 35 -13.45 -0.23 2.73
CA ALA A 35 -12.42 -0.39 1.70
C ALA A 35 -13.06 -0.58 0.31
N PHE A 36 -12.40 -0.05 -0.72
CA PHE A 36 -12.80 -0.22 -2.12
C PHE A 36 -11.72 -1.00 -2.88
N ILE A 37 -12.14 -2.00 -3.66
CA ILE A 37 -11.28 -2.74 -4.58
C ILE A 37 -11.53 -2.22 -5.98
N VAL A 38 -10.51 -1.63 -6.61
CA VAL A 38 -10.60 -0.98 -7.92
C VAL A 38 -9.52 -1.52 -8.84
N HIS A 39 -9.88 -1.74 -10.11
CA HIS A 39 -8.95 -2.08 -11.18
C HIS A 39 -8.42 -0.81 -11.85
N ALA A 40 -7.11 -0.73 -12.09
CA ALA A 40 -6.44 0.46 -12.63
C ALA A 40 -5.58 0.13 -13.85
N ASP A 41 -6.22 -0.38 -14.92
CA ASP A 41 -5.51 -0.93 -16.08
C ASP A 41 -5.10 0.14 -17.12
N ASN A 42 -5.86 1.23 -17.22
CA ASN A 42 -5.68 2.25 -18.27
C ASN A 42 -5.32 3.63 -17.70
N VAL A 43 -4.69 3.69 -16.52
CA VAL A 43 -4.35 4.96 -15.87
C VAL A 43 -2.84 5.21 -15.98
N GLY A 44 -2.47 6.32 -16.62
CA GLY A 44 -1.07 6.75 -16.67
C GLY A 44 -0.53 7.15 -15.29
N SER A 45 0.79 7.06 -15.10
CA SER A 45 1.44 7.40 -13.82
C SER A 45 1.12 8.82 -13.33
N ASN A 46 1.14 9.80 -14.24
CA ASN A 46 0.80 11.20 -13.96
C ASN A 46 -0.68 11.38 -13.60
N GLN A 47 -1.59 10.72 -14.31
CA GLN A 47 -3.02 10.75 -14.01
C GLN A 47 -3.28 10.16 -12.63
N PHE A 48 -2.67 9.02 -12.31
CA PHE A 48 -2.82 8.39 -11.00
C PHE A 48 -2.20 9.24 -9.87
N GLN A 49 -1.15 10.01 -10.16
CA GLN A 49 -0.59 10.98 -9.20
C GLN A 49 -1.55 12.13 -8.93
N GLN A 50 -2.23 12.67 -9.94
CA GLN A 50 -3.27 13.69 -9.77
C GLN A 50 -4.46 13.16 -8.96
N ILE A 51 -4.92 11.94 -9.27
CA ILE A 51 -5.98 11.25 -8.50
C ILE A 51 -5.55 11.11 -7.02
N ARG A 52 -4.30 10.69 -6.76
CA ARG A 52 -3.76 10.60 -5.39
C ARG A 52 -3.71 11.95 -4.69
N MET A 53 -3.42 13.05 -5.39
CA MET A 53 -3.43 14.39 -4.78
C MET A 53 -4.83 14.81 -4.34
N GLY A 54 -5.85 14.52 -5.15
CA GLY A 54 -7.24 14.82 -4.80
C GLY A 54 -7.79 13.97 -3.64
N LEU A 55 -7.31 12.73 -3.49
CA LEU A 55 -7.81 11.79 -2.48
C LEU A 55 -7.10 11.85 -1.13
N ARG A 56 -5.86 12.35 -1.07
CA ARG A 56 -5.05 12.46 0.17
C ARG A 56 -5.75 13.03 1.42
N PRO A 57 -6.67 14.00 1.37
CA PRO A 57 -7.32 14.50 2.58
C PRO A 57 -8.36 13.52 3.16
N ALA A 58 -8.90 12.61 2.35
CA ALA A 58 -10.01 11.75 2.74
C ALA A 58 -9.66 10.25 2.76
N SER A 59 -8.73 9.79 1.92
CA SER A 59 -8.42 8.37 1.79
C SER A 59 -6.97 8.10 1.39
N THR A 60 -6.50 6.92 1.79
CA THR A 60 -5.17 6.42 1.43
C THR A 60 -5.30 5.30 0.40
N ILE A 61 -4.58 5.43 -0.72
CA ILE A 61 -4.57 4.39 -1.75
C ILE A 61 -3.36 3.49 -1.58
N LEU A 62 -3.60 2.20 -1.36
CA LEU A 62 -2.57 1.15 -1.36
C LEU A 62 -2.63 0.39 -2.68
N MET A 63 -1.55 0.45 -3.46
CA MET A 63 -1.37 -0.37 -4.65
C MET A 63 -0.45 -1.56 -4.34
N GLY A 64 -0.65 -2.69 -4.99
CA GLY A 64 0.15 -3.89 -4.79
C GLY A 64 -0.06 -4.94 -5.86
N LYS A 65 0.75 -6.01 -5.79
CA LYS A 65 0.59 -7.17 -6.69
C LYS A 65 -0.68 -7.93 -6.30
N ASN A 66 -1.55 -8.21 -7.26
CA ASN A 66 -2.83 -8.89 -7.05
C ASN A 66 -2.72 -10.17 -6.20
N THR A 67 -1.72 -11.01 -6.48
CA THR A 67 -1.48 -12.25 -5.70
C THR A 67 -1.20 -11.96 -4.23
N MET A 68 -0.44 -10.90 -3.93
CA MET A 68 -0.06 -10.55 -2.56
C MET A 68 -1.22 -9.92 -1.80
N MET A 69 -2.00 -9.05 -2.47
CA MET A 69 -3.20 -8.44 -1.90
C MET A 69 -4.24 -9.50 -1.55
N LYS A 70 -4.57 -10.38 -2.50
CA LYS A 70 -5.53 -11.47 -2.29
C LYS A 70 -5.14 -12.38 -1.12
N ARG A 71 -3.86 -12.75 -1.03
CA ARG A 71 -3.35 -13.56 0.09
C ARG A 71 -3.47 -12.81 1.42
N SER A 72 -3.08 -11.55 1.46
CA SER A 72 -3.07 -10.75 2.69
C SER A 72 -4.47 -10.53 3.24
N ILE A 73 -5.44 -10.25 2.36
CA ILE A 73 -6.85 -10.09 2.74
C ILE A 73 -7.41 -11.41 3.27
N ARG A 74 -7.13 -12.54 2.61
CA ARG A 74 -7.53 -13.86 3.13
C ARG A 74 -6.99 -14.14 4.53
N LEU A 75 -5.69 -13.93 4.73
CA LEU A 75 -5.05 -14.15 6.02
C LEU A 75 -5.66 -13.25 7.11
N TYR A 76 -5.95 -11.99 6.77
CA TYR A 76 -6.65 -11.08 7.69
C TYR A 76 -8.03 -11.62 8.08
N CYS A 77 -8.84 -12.07 7.11
CA CYS A 77 -10.17 -12.64 7.36
C CYS A 77 -10.14 -13.99 8.10
N GLU A 78 -9.07 -14.78 7.99
CA GLU A 78 -8.93 -16.05 8.72
C GLU A 78 -8.43 -15.85 10.16
N THR A 79 -7.73 -14.74 10.42
CA THR A 79 -7.15 -14.41 11.74
C THR A 79 -8.10 -13.56 12.59
N SER A 80 -9.03 -12.83 11.95
CA SER A 80 -10.04 -11.99 12.60
C SER A 80 -11.30 -12.78 12.89
#